data_AF-A0AAW2RJP4-F1
#
_entry.id   AF-A0AAW2RJP4-F1
#
_cell.length_a   1.000
_cell.length_b   1.000
_cell.length_c   1.000
_cell.angle_alpha   90.00
_cell.angle_beta   90.00
_cell.angle_gamma   90.00
#
_symmetry.space_group_name_H-M   'P 1'
#
loop_
_entity.id
_entity.type
_entity.pdbx_description
1 polymer ?
#
loop_
_entity_poly.entity_id
_entity_poly.type
_entity_poly.pdbx_seq_one_letter_code
_entity_poly.pdbx_strand_id
1 'polypeptide(L)'
;MQEVAVETGEENEKAVFTSDAALFEFIDGAWKERGKGELKINVSTTGTGKSRLIMRARGNYRLILNASLFPDMKLTNMDKKGITFACVNTASEGKDGLSTIALKFKDASIVEDFRAAVVEHKSKTAPALKTPENSPQASDK
;
A
#
# COMPACT_ATOMS: atom_id res chain seq x y z
N MET A 1 32.27 -19.30 -4.33
CA MET A 1 31.42 -18.12 -4.14
C MET A 1 31.02 -18.11 -2.68
N GLN A 2 31.24 -17.00 -1.99
CA GLN A 2 30.80 -16.84 -0.61
C GLN A 2 29.30 -16.51 -0.66
N GLU A 3 28.47 -17.39 -0.09
CA GLU A 3 27.03 -17.17 -0.04
C GLU A 3 26.76 -16.06 0.97
N VAL A 4 26.34 -14.89 0.48
CA VAL A 4 25.97 -13.75 1.32
C VAL A 4 24.53 -13.97 1.74
N ALA A 5 24.28 -14.01 3.05
CA ALA A 5 22.91 -14.04 3.57
C ALA A 5 22.15 -12.81 3.07
N VAL A 6 21.06 -13.04 2.33
CA VAL A 6 20.25 -11.97 1.76
C VAL A 6 19.15 -11.63 2.75
N GLU A 7 19.22 -10.42 3.31
CA GLU A 7 18.15 -9.86 4.12
C GLU A 7 17.14 -9.14 3.21
N THR A 8 15.85 -9.38 3.45
CA THR A 8 14.72 -8.83 2.68
C THR A 8 14.13 -7.60 3.34
N GLY A 9 14.33 -7.41 4.65
CA GLY A 9 13.69 -6.38 5.46
C GLY A 9 12.22 -6.68 5.79
N GLU A 10 11.79 -7.93 5.63
CA GLU A 10 10.44 -8.45 5.88
C GLU A 10 10.44 -9.55 6.97
N GLU A 11 11.59 -9.84 7.59
CA GLU A 11 11.81 -10.97 8.52
C GLU A 11 10.99 -10.86 9.81
N ASN A 12 10.66 -9.63 10.23
CA ASN A 12 9.89 -9.33 11.44
C ASN A 12 8.41 -9.04 11.13
N GLU A 13 7.90 -9.61 10.05
CA GLU A 13 6.54 -9.43 9.59
C GLU A 13 5.88 -10.79 9.25
N LYS A 14 4.56 -10.84 9.40
CA LYS A 14 3.73 -11.96 8.98
C LYS A 14 2.82 -11.52 7.85
N ALA A 15 2.84 -12.26 6.74
CA ALA A 15 1.86 -12.08 5.67
C ALA A 15 0.49 -12.60 6.12
N VAL A 16 -0.51 -11.72 6.14
CA VAL A 16 -1.91 -12.03 6.50
C VAL A 16 -2.82 -12.13 5.28
N PHE A 17 -2.35 -11.65 4.14
CA PHE A 17 -2.97 -11.82 2.83
C PHE A 17 -1.87 -11.94 1.78
N THR A 18 -2.07 -12.83 0.82
CA THR A 18 -1.16 -13.02 -0.31
C THR A 18 -1.96 -13.35 -1.56
N SER A 19 -1.73 -12.63 -2.68
CA SER A 19 -2.37 -12.96 -3.95
C SER A 19 -1.60 -12.37 -5.14
N ASP A 20 -1.71 -13.02 -6.30
CA ASP A 20 -1.20 -12.47 -7.56
C ASP A 20 -2.07 -11.29 -8.02
N ALA A 21 -1.42 -10.18 -8.37
CA ALA A 21 -2.08 -8.97 -8.88
C ALA A 21 -1.27 -8.29 -9.98
N ALA A 22 -1.95 -7.43 -10.75
CA ALA A 22 -1.32 -6.39 -11.57
C ALA A 22 -1.48 -5.03 -10.89
N LEU A 23 -0.39 -4.27 -10.80
CA LEU A 23 -0.31 -2.95 -10.18
C LEU A 23 -0.32 -1.86 -11.25
N PHE A 24 -1.17 -0.85 -11.08
CA PHE A 24 -1.23 0.33 -11.92
C PHE A 24 -1.10 1.59 -11.06
N GLU A 25 -0.49 2.64 -11.60
CA GLU A 25 -0.43 3.96 -10.98
C GLU A 25 -1.08 4.99 -11.92
N PHE A 26 -1.90 5.88 -11.37
CA PHE A 26 -2.51 6.96 -12.13
C PHE A 26 -1.52 8.13 -12.25
N ILE A 27 -1.07 8.39 -13.47
CA ILE A 27 -0.04 9.41 -13.77
C ILE A 27 -0.48 10.15 -15.04
N ASP A 28 -0.48 11.49 -14.99
CA ASP A 28 -0.81 12.36 -16.13
C ASP A 28 -2.17 12.05 -16.78
N GLY A 29 -3.19 11.76 -15.97
CA GLY A 29 -4.54 11.48 -16.45
C GLY A 29 -4.77 10.06 -16.97
N ALA A 30 -3.79 9.16 -16.85
CA ALA A 30 -3.90 7.79 -17.35
C ALA A 30 -3.37 6.74 -16.37
N TRP A 31 -3.93 5.53 -16.43
CA TRP A 31 -3.42 4.37 -15.70
C TRP A 31 -2.21 3.77 -16.42
N LYS A 32 -1.07 3.71 -15.73
CA LYS A 32 0.18 3.11 -16.23
C LYS A 32 0.50 1.84 -15.45
N GLU A 33 0.72 0.72 -16.13
CA GLU A 33 1.11 -0.55 -15.48
C GLU A 33 2.51 -0.41 -14.86
N ARG A 34 2.65 -0.77 -13.59
CA ARG A 34 3.92 -0.75 -12.83
C ARG A 34 4.57 -2.12 -12.74
N GLY A 35 3.75 -3.18 -12.79
CA GLY A 35 4.22 -4.57 -12.82
C GLY A 35 3.16 -5.55 -12.35
N LYS A 36 3.48 -6.83 -12.50
CA LYS A 36 2.69 -7.97 -12.03
C LYS A 36 3.51 -8.79 -11.04
N GLY A 37 2.87 -9.36 -10.04
CA GLY A 37 3.55 -10.14 -9.02
C GLY A 37 2.67 -10.47 -7.84
N GLU A 38 3.31 -11.02 -6.81
CA GLU A 38 2.65 -11.36 -5.55
C GLU A 38 2.51 -10.10 -4.69
N LEU A 39 1.28 -9.75 -4.37
CA LEU A 39 0.92 -8.73 -3.39
C LEU A 39 0.78 -9.38 -2.02
N LYS A 40 1.37 -8.75 -1.00
CA LYS A 40 1.25 -9.12 0.40
C LYS A 40 0.69 -7.99 1.24
N ILE A 41 -0.12 -8.34 2.23
CA ILE A 41 -0.34 -7.50 3.42
C ILE A 41 0.53 -8.08 4.52
N ASN A 42 1.58 -7.35 4.91
CA ASN A 42 2.47 -7.73 5.99
C ASN A 42 2.07 -7.00 7.28
N VAL A 43 2.04 -7.72 8.40
CA VAL A 43 1.79 -7.17 9.73
C VAL A 43 3.03 -7.42 10.60
N SER A 44 3.49 -6.38 11.29
CA SER A 44 4.65 -6.46 12.19
C SER A 44 4.42 -7.46 13.32
N THR A 45 5.39 -8.36 13.54
CA THR A 45 5.37 -9.33 14.66
C THR A 45 5.91 -8.75 15.97
N THR A 46 6.52 -7.56 15.92
CA THR A 46 7.18 -6.92 17.07
C THR A 46 6.23 -6.08 17.94
N GLY A 47 4.92 -6.27 17.79
CA GLY A 47 3.90 -5.60 18.62
C GLY A 47 3.61 -4.13 18.26
N THR A 48 4.20 -3.60 17.18
CA THR A 48 3.98 -2.20 16.77
C THR A 48 2.60 -1.93 16.18
N GLY A 49 1.83 -2.96 15.82
CA GLY A 49 0.53 -2.84 15.15
C GLY A 49 0.63 -2.22 13.74
N LYS A 50 1.85 -2.07 13.20
CA LYS A 50 2.09 -1.56 11.85
C LYS A 50 1.83 -2.66 10.82
N SER A 51 1.25 -2.26 9.71
CA SER A 51 1.01 -3.11 8.57
C SER A 51 1.26 -2.35 7.27
N ARG A 52 1.63 -3.07 6.22
CA ARG A 52 1.95 -2.49 4.92
C ARG A 52 1.61 -3.43 3.77
N LEU A 53 1.35 -2.82 2.62
CA LEU A 53 1.27 -3.46 1.33
C LEU A 53 2.68 -3.56 0.75
N ILE A 54 3.09 -4.77 0.39
CA ILE A 54 4.35 -5.05 -0.29
C ILE A 54 4.05 -5.81 -1.58
N MET A 55 4.70 -5.40 -2.68
CA MET A 55 4.61 -6.13 -3.93
C MET A 55 5.94 -6.05 -4.69
N ARG A 56 6.39 -7.18 -5.19
CA ARG A 56 7.59 -7.29 -6.03
C ARG A 56 7.21 -7.80 -7.42
N ALA A 57 7.86 -7.26 -8.45
CA ALA A 57 7.62 -7.69 -9.83
C ALA A 57 8.11 -9.13 -10.05
N ARG A 58 7.29 -9.94 -10.73
CA ARG A 58 7.64 -11.32 -11.09
C ARG A 58 8.85 -11.32 -12.03
N GLY A 59 9.80 -12.23 -11.78
CA GLY A 59 11.00 -12.43 -12.61
C GLY A 59 12.25 -11.70 -12.10
N ASN A 60 12.17 -10.40 -11.78
CA ASN A 60 13.32 -9.62 -11.30
C ASN A 60 13.22 -9.18 -9.83
N TYR A 61 12.11 -9.49 -9.14
CA TYR A 61 11.88 -9.22 -7.72
C TYR A 61 12.03 -7.74 -7.30
N ARG A 62 12.01 -6.81 -8.27
CA ARG A 62 12.06 -5.38 -8.02
C ARG A 62 10.85 -4.96 -7.19
N LEU A 63 11.08 -4.21 -6.12
CA LEU A 63 10.01 -3.66 -5.30
C LEU A 63 9.20 -2.65 -6.13
N ILE A 64 7.89 -2.86 -6.24
CA ILE A 64 6.98 -2.01 -7.04
C ILE A 64 5.88 -1.35 -6.20
N LEU A 65 5.58 -1.91 -5.03
CA LEU A 65 4.72 -1.30 -4.03
C LEU A 65 5.32 -1.50 -2.64
N ASN A 66 5.42 -0.40 -1.89
CA ASN A 66 5.70 -0.39 -0.46
C ASN A 66 4.93 0.75 0.18
N ALA A 67 3.78 0.44 0.76
CA ALA A 67 2.83 1.43 1.26
C ALA A 67 2.24 1.00 2.60
N SER A 68 2.35 1.84 3.63
CA SER A 68 1.70 1.59 4.93
C SER A 68 0.19 1.61 4.81
N LEU A 69 -0.48 0.71 5.55
CA LEU A 69 -1.91 0.84 5.79
C LEU A 69 -2.12 1.89 6.89
N PHE A 70 -3.15 2.74 6.72
CA PHE A 70 -3.47 3.80 7.67
C PHE A 70 -4.98 3.82 7.96
N PRO A 71 -5.43 4.31 9.14
CA PRO A 71 -6.81 4.19 9.59
C PRO A 71 -7.85 4.64 8.55
N ASP A 72 -7.60 5.77 7.89
CA ASP A 72 -8.54 6.40 6.96
C ASP A 72 -8.39 5.95 5.51
N MET A 73 -7.56 4.95 5.22
CA MET A 73 -7.34 4.47 3.85
C MET A 73 -8.68 4.05 3.23
N LYS A 74 -9.08 4.68 2.11
CA LYS A 74 -10.33 4.36 1.41
C LYS A 74 -10.05 3.46 0.22
N LEU A 75 -10.80 2.37 0.12
CA LEU A 75 -10.76 1.45 -1.01
C LEU A 75 -12.01 1.61 -1.87
N THR A 76 -11.84 1.86 -3.16
CA THR A 76 -12.94 2.05 -4.12
C THR A 76 -12.88 0.97 -5.18
N ASN A 77 -14.02 0.34 -5.48
CA ASN A 77 -14.10 -0.65 -6.56
C ASN A 77 -14.02 0.05 -7.92
N MET A 78 -13.35 -0.56 -8.90
CA MET A 78 -13.24 -0.04 -10.28
C MET A 78 -14.03 -0.91 -11.26
N ASP A 79 -13.54 -2.12 -11.51
CA ASP A 79 -14.20 -3.17 -12.30
C ASP A 79 -14.48 -4.38 -11.38
N LYS A 80 -15.05 -5.48 -11.92
CA LYS A 80 -15.32 -6.68 -11.11
C LYS A 80 -14.08 -7.31 -10.46
N LYS A 81 -12.87 -6.94 -10.89
CA LYS A 81 -11.59 -7.53 -10.47
C LYS A 81 -10.60 -6.48 -9.97
N GLY A 82 -11.06 -5.24 -9.80
CA GLY A 82 -10.21 -4.06 -9.74
C GLY A 82 -10.58 -3.18 -8.56
N ILE A 83 -9.58 -2.73 -7.82
CA ILE A 83 -9.73 -1.86 -6.66
C ILE A 83 -8.68 -0.76 -6.69
N THR A 84 -9.06 0.45 -6.29
CA THR A 84 -8.19 1.62 -6.26
C THR A 84 -8.17 2.28 -4.89
N PHE A 85 -7.03 2.88 -4.55
CA PHE A 85 -6.81 3.61 -3.30
C PHE A 85 -5.64 4.59 -3.44
N ALA A 86 -5.63 5.59 -2.57
CA ALA A 86 -4.51 6.51 -2.44
C ALA A 86 -3.53 6.02 -1.37
N CYS A 87 -2.23 6.10 -1.64
CA CYS A 87 -1.19 5.78 -0.67
C CYS A 87 0.12 6.51 -0.97
N VAL A 88 1.03 6.55 0.01
CA VAL A 88 2.43 6.93 -0.23
C VAL A 88 3.18 5.67 -0.62
N ASN A 89 3.64 5.58 -1.87
CA ASN A 89 4.38 4.42 -2.38
C ASN A 89 5.89 4.67 -2.35
N THR A 90 6.54 4.21 -1.27
CA THR A 90 7.98 4.35 -1.06
C THR A 90 8.85 3.49 -1.98
N ALA A 91 8.25 2.63 -2.80
CA ALA A 91 8.97 1.87 -3.82
C ALA A 91 9.31 2.70 -5.08
N SER A 92 8.75 3.90 -5.21
CA SER A 92 9.03 4.79 -6.33
C SER A 92 10.15 5.77 -5.99
N GLU A 93 11.33 5.55 -6.54
CA GLU A 93 12.47 6.47 -6.39
C GLU A 93 12.10 7.87 -6.91
N GLY A 94 12.40 8.90 -6.10
CA GLY A 94 12.19 10.30 -6.47
C GLY A 94 10.75 10.81 -6.44
N LYS A 95 9.79 10.02 -5.91
CA LYS A 95 8.40 10.46 -5.70
C LYS A 95 8.06 10.53 -4.22
N ASP A 96 8.28 11.69 -3.63
CA ASP A 96 7.76 12.02 -2.30
C ASP A 96 6.34 12.57 -2.47
N GLY A 97 5.35 11.69 -2.47
CA GLY A 97 3.97 12.14 -2.67
C GLY A 97 2.92 11.05 -2.60
N LEU A 98 1.67 11.50 -2.58
CA LEU A 98 0.50 10.65 -2.66
C LEU A 98 0.37 10.10 -4.09
N SER A 99 0.38 8.78 -4.23
CA SER A 99 0.06 8.07 -5.46
C SER A 99 -1.38 7.56 -5.40
N THR A 100 -2.07 7.56 -6.54
CA THR A 100 -3.32 6.81 -6.71
C THR A 100 -3.00 5.50 -7.43
N ILE A 101 -3.25 4.38 -6.76
CA ILE A 101 -2.86 3.04 -7.19
C ILE A 101 -4.11 2.21 -7.44
N ALA A 102 -4.06 1.39 -8.49
CA ALA A 102 -5.05 0.34 -8.71
C ALA A 102 -4.40 -1.05 -8.73
N LEU A 103 -5.12 -2.01 -8.17
CA LEU A 103 -4.79 -3.43 -8.21
C LEU A 103 -5.85 -4.15 -9.03
N LYS A 104 -5.40 -5.05 -9.91
CA LYS A 104 -6.27 -5.96 -10.66
C LYS A 104 -5.94 -7.41 -10.29
N PHE A 105 -6.93 -8.11 -9.76
CA PHE A 105 -6.84 -9.50 -9.32
C PHE A 105 -7.42 -10.46 -10.36
N LYS A 106 -7.31 -11.77 -10.09
CA LYS A 106 -7.83 -12.83 -10.97
C LYS A 106 -9.35 -12.82 -11.08
N ASP A 107 -10.05 -12.54 -9.98
CA ASP A 107 -11.51 -12.58 -9.86
C ASP A 107 -12.01 -11.67 -8.72
N ALA A 108 -13.33 -11.57 -8.60
CA ALA A 108 -14.01 -10.70 -7.64
C ALA A 108 -13.87 -11.18 -6.19
N SER A 109 -13.79 -12.49 -5.96
CA SER A 109 -13.61 -13.03 -4.60
C SER A 109 -12.33 -12.50 -3.96
N ILE A 110 -11.24 -12.48 -4.72
CA ILE A 110 -9.96 -11.97 -4.22
C ILE A 110 -10.04 -10.46 -3.90
N VAL A 111 -10.83 -9.69 -4.64
CA VAL A 111 -11.04 -8.26 -4.34
C VAL A 111 -11.69 -8.09 -2.97
N GLU A 112 -12.68 -8.91 -2.66
CA GLU A 112 -13.38 -8.87 -1.38
C GLU A 112 -12.50 -9.38 -0.23
N ASP A 113 -11.72 -10.45 -0.44
CA ASP A 113 -10.75 -10.95 0.54
C ASP A 113 -9.68 -9.89 0.84
N PHE A 114 -9.14 -9.23 -0.20
CA PHE A 114 -8.19 -8.13 -0.06
C PHE A 114 -8.80 -6.97 0.73
N ARG A 115 -10.03 -6.57 0.39
CA ARG A 115 -10.75 -5.50 1.09
C ARG A 115 -10.95 -5.84 2.57
N ALA A 116 -11.37 -7.06 2.88
CA ALA A 116 -11.56 -7.54 4.25
C ALA A 116 -10.25 -7.49 5.04
N ALA A 117 -9.16 -8.04 4.47
CA ALA A 117 -7.86 -8.05 5.11
C ALA A 117 -7.31 -6.63 5.35
N VAL A 118 -7.51 -5.71 4.39
CA VAL A 118 -7.13 -4.30 4.58
C VAL A 118 -7.96 -3.64 5.69
N VAL A 119 -9.26 -3.92 5.79
CA VAL A 119 -10.11 -3.38 6.86
C VAL A 119 -9.68 -3.92 8.23
N GLU A 120 -9.40 -5.22 8.32
CA GLU A 120 -8.96 -5.88 9.57
C GLU A 120 -7.62 -5.34 10.06
N HIS A 121 -6.69 -5.07 9.14
CA HIS A 121 -5.30 -4.80 9.47
C HIS A 121 -4.83 -3.36 9.26
N LYS A 122 -5.70 -2.41 8.90
CA LYS A 122 -5.33 -0.98 9.01
C LYS A 122 -4.86 -0.66 10.42
N SER A 123 -3.80 0.15 10.53
CA SER A 123 -3.33 0.59 11.84
C SER A 123 -4.49 1.19 12.63
N LYS A 124 -4.63 0.75 13.88
CA LYS A 124 -5.54 1.38 14.84
C LYS A 124 -4.86 2.69 15.26
N THR A 125 -5.63 3.77 15.28
CA THR A 125 -5.18 5.15 15.50
C THR A 125 -4.07 5.28 16.55
N ALA A 126 -2.94 5.89 16.16
CA ALA A 126 -2.11 6.63 17.10
C ALA A 126 -2.85 7.94 17.46
N PRO A 127 -2.71 8.50 18.68
CA PRO A 127 -3.40 9.72 19.07
C PRO A 127 -3.02 10.86 18.11
N ALA A 128 -4.02 11.67 17.78
CA ALA A 128 -3.96 12.75 16.80
C ALA A 128 -2.65 13.54 16.86
N LEU A 129 -1.99 13.68 15.70
CA LEU A 129 -1.05 14.76 15.46
C LEU A 129 -1.78 16.06 15.76
N LYS A 130 -1.43 16.73 16.86
CA LYS A 130 -1.93 18.07 17.17
C LYS A 130 -1.41 19.00 16.07
N THR A 131 -2.31 19.44 15.20
CA THR A 131 -2.06 20.56 14.30
C THR A 131 -1.66 21.77 15.14
N PRO A 132 -0.55 22.47 14.88
CA PRO A 132 -0.31 23.76 15.50
C PRO A 132 -1.41 24.72 15.02
N GLU A 133 -2.17 25.20 16.00
CA GLU A 133 -3.26 26.15 15.87
C GLU A 133 -2.67 27.54 15.58
N ASN A 134 -2.34 27.82 14.31
CA ASN A 134 -2.13 29.20 13.88
C ASN A 134 -2.53 29.38 12.42
N SER A 135 -3.84 29.40 12.16
CA SER A 135 -4.40 29.97 10.95
C SER A 135 -4.76 31.42 11.23
N PRO A 136 -4.19 32.41 10.51
CA PRO A 136 -4.57 33.81 10.69
C PRO A 136 -6.02 34.01 10.26
N GLN A 137 -6.82 34.57 11.19
CA GLN A 137 -8.21 34.92 10.97
C GLN A 137 -8.25 36.10 9.98
N ALA A 138 -8.85 35.90 8.81
CA ALA A 138 -9.08 36.97 7.85
C ALA A 138 -9.96 38.04 8.50
N SER A 139 -9.47 39.27 8.52
CA SER A 139 -10.22 40.43 8.99
C SER A 139 -11.20 40.84 7.89
N ASP A 140 -12.50 40.71 8.15
CA ASP A 140 -13.53 41.28 7.28
C ASP A 140 -13.43 42.81 7.31
N LYS A 141 -13.51 43.42 6.13
CA LYS A 141 -13.63 44.87 5.94
C LYS A 141 -14.80 45.15 5.01
#